data_AF-A0AAU9K226-F1
#
_entry.id   AF-A0AAU9K226-F1
#
_cell.length_a   1.000
_cell.length_b   1.000
_cell.length_c   1.000
_cell.angle_alpha   90.00
_cell.angle_beta   90.00
_cell.angle_gamma   90.00
#
_symmetry.space_group_name_H-M   'P 1'
#
loop_
_entity.id
_entity.type
_entity.pdbx_description
1 polymer ?
#
loop_
_entity_poly.entity_id
_entity_poly.type
_entity_poly.pdbx_seq_one_letter_code
_entity_poly.pdbx_strand_id
1 'polypeptide(L)'
;MPYLLISNCSNNSIYKEMGNYLIINSQKSSISNFLSKPIDFSMQVLTKWFLSDILQFYKRYISYHWGKGFHLSRAEFKRLARVSPISGMEDVVFNYFRIPGHIEISILEIFASVIVYGNVEFNEKIRLAMYIFDLDGNKYLTRDEVYYLCEGFIKGIGSMTRGPIIEDSSIATLADTCFAILKKSVNMKICGEDLKTIVILNDTLYDLLHKNVEAQEEKKSCATEETPRAKTPLKLRGRGRGQTICIPCDLENRSLSSHRKRDISTTLTTRKSSFSKKRANNFSITVGKQLISRFEVSKFYEIFKTVENINGYATAISLHNALLKSKDFASEAGSIPLDGQFLNFTQMLAMVFRNASISEIKRLVRFINPELEPETPNKEEKTKRLSFNSVKFYPQLFETFEKDREGYIQFKALKTRLGGDFHEENLRYLFEQYRVPNKGIDLYGFIRMFIPNSTHIGQDVLNKLSA
;
A
#
# COMPACT_ATOMS: atom_id res chain seq x y z
N MET A 1 16.96 52.41 -26.63
CA MET A 1 15.51 52.58 -26.87
C MET A 1 15.26 52.23 -28.33
N PRO A 2 14.69 51.05 -28.58
CA PRO A 2 13.28 51.03 -29.01
C PRO A 2 12.44 49.99 -28.25
N TYR A 3 11.18 50.35 -28.04
CA TYR A 3 10.12 49.53 -27.47
C TYR A 3 9.61 48.53 -28.50
N LEU A 4 9.58 47.24 -28.13
CA LEU A 4 8.78 46.22 -28.81
C LEU A 4 7.58 45.90 -27.91
N LEU A 5 6.42 46.39 -28.34
CA LEU A 5 5.10 46.04 -27.84
C LEU A 5 4.86 44.55 -28.06
N ILE A 6 4.90 43.75 -26.99
CA ILE A 6 4.36 42.39 -27.02
C ILE A 6 2.85 42.51 -26.78
N SER A 7 2.09 42.31 -27.85
CA SER A 7 0.65 42.19 -27.82
C SER A 7 0.24 40.98 -26.95
N ASN A 8 -0.61 41.24 -25.96
CA ASN A 8 -1.37 40.23 -25.23
C ASN A 8 -2.31 39.48 -26.20
N CYS A 9 -1.81 38.44 -26.85
CA CYS A 9 -2.65 37.43 -27.46
C CYS A 9 -3.05 36.41 -26.39
N SER A 10 -4.35 36.27 -26.22
CA SER A 10 -5.04 35.42 -25.26
C SER A 10 -4.68 33.94 -25.45
N ASN A 11 -3.74 33.47 -24.61
CA ASN A 11 -3.25 32.08 -24.57
C ASN A 11 -4.32 31.01 -24.29
N ASN A 12 -5.57 31.37 -23.97
CA ASN A 12 -6.64 30.41 -23.68
C ASN A 12 -7.18 29.66 -24.91
N SER A 13 -6.94 30.13 -26.13
CA SER A 13 -7.42 29.44 -27.36
C SER A 13 -6.59 28.21 -27.71
N ILE A 14 -5.27 28.29 -27.54
CA ILE A 14 -4.34 27.21 -27.93
C ILE A 14 -4.46 26.01 -26.98
N TYR A 15 -4.70 26.25 -25.68
CA TYR A 15 -4.91 25.16 -24.72
C TYR A 15 -6.25 24.43 -24.94
N LYS A 16 -7.27 25.11 -25.47
CA LYS A 16 -8.56 24.51 -25.82
C LYS A 16 -8.49 23.68 -27.10
N GLU A 17 -7.63 24.07 -28.05
CA GLU A 17 -7.35 23.26 -29.25
C GLU A 17 -6.42 22.08 -28.94
N MET A 18 -5.41 22.24 -28.08
CA MET A 18 -4.54 21.13 -27.68
C MET A 18 -5.25 20.12 -26.77
N GLY A 19 -6.11 20.56 -25.84
CA GLY A 19 -6.98 19.65 -25.08
C GLY A 19 -7.92 18.82 -25.98
N ASN A 20 -8.30 19.38 -27.13
CA ASN A 20 -9.07 18.67 -28.17
C ASN A 20 -8.23 17.75 -29.06
N TYR A 21 -6.90 17.95 -29.14
CA TYR A 21 -5.96 17.08 -29.86
C TYR A 21 -5.52 15.86 -29.05
N LEU A 22 -5.71 15.86 -27.73
CA LEU A 22 -5.26 14.81 -26.80
C LEU A 22 -6.22 13.63 -26.65
N ILE A 23 -7.18 13.52 -27.57
CA ILE A 23 -7.91 12.29 -27.84
C ILE A 23 -7.82 12.09 -29.35
N ILE A 24 -6.85 11.27 -29.76
CA ILE A 24 -6.53 10.97 -31.16
C ILE A 24 -7.81 10.66 -31.94
N ASN A 25 -7.93 11.30 -33.11
CA ASN A 25 -9.08 11.43 -34.01
C ASN A 25 -9.71 10.12 -34.56
N SER A 26 -9.45 8.95 -33.96
CA SER A 26 -10.13 7.69 -34.30
C SER A 26 -10.76 6.95 -33.11
N GLN A 27 -10.46 7.32 -31.86
CA GLN A 27 -11.02 6.66 -30.66
C GLN A 27 -11.82 7.57 -29.71
N LYS A 28 -12.02 8.85 -30.08
CA LYS A 28 -12.80 9.83 -29.30
C LYS A 28 -14.16 9.31 -28.83
N SER A 29 -14.87 8.56 -29.67
CA SER A 29 -16.20 8.05 -29.33
C SER A 29 -16.17 6.82 -28.42
N SER A 30 -15.08 6.06 -28.35
CA SER A 30 -15.07 4.81 -27.57
C SER A 30 -14.65 5.07 -26.12
N ILE A 31 -13.59 5.86 -25.90
CA ILE A 31 -13.02 6.08 -24.56
C ILE A 31 -13.89 7.05 -23.73
N SER A 32 -14.29 8.20 -24.29
CA SER A 32 -15.11 9.18 -23.57
C SER A 32 -16.47 8.63 -23.14
N ASN A 33 -17.03 7.72 -23.93
CA ASN A 33 -18.34 7.12 -23.68
C ASN A 33 -18.36 6.13 -22.52
N PHE A 34 -17.24 5.52 -22.10
CA PHE A 34 -17.26 4.60 -20.96
C PHE A 34 -16.88 5.26 -19.64
N LEU A 35 -16.03 6.30 -19.65
CA LEU A 35 -15.68 7.05 -18.43
C LEU A 35 -16.92 7.69 -17.76
N SER A 36 -17.95 7.96 -18.55
CA SER A 36 -19.23 8.53 -18.10
C SER A 36 -20.32 7.49 -17.81
N LYS A 37 -20.06 6.19 -18.01
CA LYS A 37 -21.04 5.14 -17.74
C LYS A 37 -21.28 4.97 -16.24
N PRO A 38 -22.51 4.58 -15.84
CA PRO A 38 -22.77 4.24 -14.45
C PRO A 38 -21.93 3.04 -14.03
N ILE A 39 -21.49 3.05 -12.77
CA ILE A 39 -20.78 1.94 -12.14
C ILE A 39 -21.71 0.75 -12.07
N ASP A 40 -21.20 -0.44 -12.39
CA ASP A 40 -21.98 -1.67 -12.24
C ASP A 40 -22.40 -1.88 -10.77
N PHE A 41 -23.65 -2.30 -10.57
CA PHE A 41 -24.20 -2.55 -9.23
C PHE A 41 -23.32 -3.47 -8.38
N SER A 42 -22.70 -4.48 -8.99
CA SER A 42 -21.82 -5.46 -8.34
C SER A 42 -20.58 -4.81 -7.73
N MET A 43 -20.15 -3.66 -8.27
CA MET A 43 -18.95 -2.92 -7.87
C MET A 43 -19.22 -1.75 -6.92
N GLN A 44 -20.47 -1.53 -6.49
CA GLN A 44 -20.82 -0.48 -5.51
C GLN A 44 -20.08 -0.61 -4.17
N VAL A 45 -19.52 -1.78 -3.85
CA VAL A 45 -18.70 -1.94 -2.65
C VAL A 45 -17.40 -1.13 -2.71
N LEU A 46 -16.87 -0.85 -3.91
CA LEU A 46 -15.64 -0.09 -4.11
C LEU A 46 -15.85 1.43 -3.99
N THR A 47 -17.09 1.91 -4.08
CA THR A 47 -17.42 3.35 -3.94
C THR A 47 -17.51 3.82 -2.49
N LYS A 48 -17.51 2.87 -1.53
CA LYS A 48 -17.70 3.13 -0.09
C LYS A 48 -16.39 3.30 0.67
N TRP A 49 -15.26 3.30 -0.03
CA TRP A 49 -13.93 3.36 0.58
C TRP A 49 -13.59 4.78 0.97
N PHE A 50 -13.10 4.97 2.20
CA PHE A 50 -12.53 6.23 2.65
C PHE A 50 -11.01 6.24 2.47
N LEU A 51 -10.39 7.41 2.57
CA LEU A 51 -8.93 7.57 2.52
C LEU A 51 -8.20 6.57 3.43
N SER A 52 -8.68 6.39 4.68
CA SER A 52 -8.10 5.47 5.64
C SER A 52 -8.14 4.01 5.18
N ASP A 53 -9.21 3.60 4.49
CA ASP A 53 -9.37 2.23 4.00
C ASP A 53 -8.39 1.95 2.86
N ILE A 54 -8.25 2.89 1.93
CA ILE A 54 -7.30 2.79 0.80
C ILE A 54 -5.88 2.70 1.32
N LEU A 55 -5.47 3.59 2.23
CA LEU A 55 -4.14 3.58 2.81
C LEU A 55 -3.87 2.30 3.61
N GLN A 56 -4.83 1.81 4.39
CA GLN A 56 -4.66 0.56 5.15
C GLN A 56 -4.60 -0.66 4.21
N PHE A 57 -5.34 -0.65 3.11
CA PHE A 57 -5.29 -1.71 2.11
C PHE A 57 -3.94 -1.70 1.37
N TYR A 58 -3.45 -0.53 0.98
CA TYR A 58 -2.12 -0.35 0.39
C TYR A 58 -1.00 -0.80 1.34
N LYS A 59 -0.99 -0.33 2.60
CA LYS A 59 0.01 -0.74 3.60
C LYS A 59 0.04 -2.27 3.78
N ARG A 60 -1.12 -2.94 3.73
CA ARG A 60 -1.19 -4.41 3.76
C ARG A 60 -0.64 -5.06 2.49
N TYR A 61 -0.99 -4.51 1.32
CA TYR A 61 -0.47 -5.01 0.04
C TYR A 61 1.06 -4.97 0.04
N ILE A 62 1.65 -3.82 0.35
CA ILE A 62 3.10 -3.65 0.49
C ILE A 62 3.68 -4.65 1.50
N SER A 63 3.09 -4.78 2.69
CA SER A 63 3.58 -5.71 3.70
C SER A 63 3.55 -7.19 3.28
N TYR A 64 2.65 -7.60 2.40
CA TYR A 64 2.49 -9.02 2.01
C TYR A 64 3.13 -9.35 0.66
N HIS A 65 3.22 -8.37 -0.25
CA HIS A 65 3.51 -8.58 -1.67
C HIS A 65 4.65 -7.73 -2.21
N TRP A 66 5.39 -7.00 -1.37
CA TRP A 66 6.59 -6.29 -1.81
C TRP A 66 7.54 -7.22 -2.57
N GLY A 67 7.92 -6.83 -3.79
CA GLY A 67 8.83 -7.56 -4.67
C GLY A 67 8.23 -8.74 -5.44
N LYS A 68 6.91 -8.97 -5.40
CA LYS A 68 6.22 -10.03 -6.18
C LYS A 68 5.53 -9.52 -7.45
N GLY A 69 5.75 -8.26 -7.82
CA GLY A 69 5.01 -7.60 -8.90
C GLY A 69 3.59 -7.18 -8.49
N PHE A 70 2.81 -6.75 -9.49
CA PHE A 70 1.48 -6.14 -9.29
C PHE A 70 0.31 -7.11 -9.50
N HIS A 71 0.60 -8.36 -9.83
CA HIS A 71 -0.40 -9.37 -10.14
C HIS A 71 -0.67 -10.25 -8.93
N LEU A 72 -1.95 -10.48 -8.64
CA LEU A 72 -2.38 -11.29 -7.51
C LEU A 72 -3.21 -12.46 -7.98
N SER A 73 -2.87 -13.65 -7.49
CA SER A 73 -3.76 -14.80 -7.61
C SER A 73 -5.01 -14.63 -6.75
N ARG A 74 -6.05 -15.41 -7.04
CA ARG A 74 -7.32 -15.39 -6.30
C ARG A 74 -7.14 -15.56 -4.78
N ALA A 75 -6.26 -16.47 -4.38
CA ALA A 75 -6.00 -16.75 -2.97
C ALA A 75 -5.28 -15.57 -2.28
N GLU A 76 -4.34 -14.93 -2.98
CA GLU A 76 -3.59 -13.79 -2.47
C GLU A 76 -4.47 -12.56 -2.33
N PHE A 77 -5.30 -12.27 -3.34
CA PHE A 77 -6.28 -11.19 -3.29
C PHE A 77 -7.28 -11.40 -2.14
N LYS A 78 -7.83 -12.61 -1.99
CA LYS A 78 -8.77 -12.93 -0.90
C LYS A 78 -8.15 -12.73 0.48
N ARG A 79 -6.88 -13.11 0.64
CA ARG A 79 -6.14 -12.87 1.89
C ARG A 79 -5.95 -11.39 2.16
N LEU A 80 -5.60 -10.60 1.14
CA LEU A 80 -5.41 -9.15 1.23
C LEU A 80 -6.72 -8.43 1.60
N ALA A 81 -7.81 -8.82 0.94
CA ALA A 81 -9.16 -8.25 1.03
C ALA A 81 -9.94 -8.60 2.31
N ARG A 82 -9.52 -9.61 3.06
CA ARG A 82 -10.26 -10.13 4.23
C ARG A 82 -10.64 -9.10 5.29
N VAL A 83 -9.86 -8.02 5.43
CA VAL A 83 -10.08 -6.96 6.44
C VAL A 83 -10.27 -5.59 5.77
N SER A 84 -10.77 -5.55 4.54
CA SER A 84 -11.13 -4.30 3.85
C SER A 84 -12.65 -4.24 3.63
N PRO A 85 -13.19 -3.10 3.15
CA PRO A 85 -14.62 -2.96 2.89
C PRO A 85 -15.20 -3.98 1.90
N ILE A 86 -14.37 -4.66 1.12
CA ILE A 86 -14.77 -5.73 0.18
C ILE A 86 -14.83 -7.12 0.80
N SER A 87 -14.68 -7.25 2.12
CA SER A 87 -14.77 -8.56 2.77
C SER A 87 -16.12 -9.24 2.50
N GLY A 88 -16.08 -10.51 2.09
CA GLY A 88 -17.23 -11.29 1.64
C GLY A 88 -17.61 -11.11 0.17
N MET A 89 -17.02 -10.13 -0.53
CA MET A 89 -17.22 -9.84 -1.95
C MET A 89 -15.94 -10.09 -2.78
N GLU A 90 -14.93 -10.73 -2.20
CA GLU A 90 -13.60 -10.85 -2.81
C GLU A 90 -13.67 -11.60 -4.14
N ASP A 91 -14.45 -12.67 -4.19
CA ASP A 91 -14.59 -13.50 -5.39
C ASP A 91 -15.32 -12.76 -6.53
N VAL A 92 -16.28 -11.88 -6.18
CA VAL A 92 -17.00 -11.06 -7.17
C VAL A 92 -16.08 -10.00 -7.75
N VAL A 93 -15.36 -9.26 -6.89
CA VAL A 93 -14.39 -8.25 -7.32
C VAL A 93 -13.27 -8.88 -8.13
N PHE A 94 -12.72 -10.01 -7.67
CA PHE A 94 -11.66 -10.73 -8.39
C PHE A 94 -12.10 -11.10 -9.81
N ASN A 95 -13.28 -11.70 -9.97
CA ASN A 95 -13.77 -12.10 -11.29
C ASN A 95 -14.06 -10.90 -12.21
N TYR A 96 -14.35 -9.73 -11.64
CA TYR A 96 -14.63 -8.51 -12.40
C TYR A 96 -13.38 -7.89 -13.01
N PHE A 97 -12.29 -7.86 -12.24
CA PHE A 97 -11.00 -7.32 -12.67
C PHE A 97 -10.14 -8.36 -13.41
N ARG A 98 -10.59 -9.61 -13.47
CA ARG A 98 -9.86 -10.67 -14.15
C ARG A 98 -10.13 -10.64 -15.65
N ILE A 99 -9.06 -10.45 -16.41
CA ILE A 99 -9.07 -10.59 -17.86
C ILE A 99 -9.39 -12.07 -18.21
N PRO A 100 -10.33 -12.33 -19.15
CA PRO A 100 -10.60 -13.69 -19.62
C PRO A 100 -9.32 -14.41 -20.07
N GLY A 101 -9.11 -15.64 -19.58
CA GLY A 101 -7.90 -16.42 -19.87
C GLY A 101 -6.75 -16.22 -18.88
N HIS A 102 -6.80 -15.19 -18.03
CA HIS A 102 -5.80 -14.98 -16.98
C HIS A 102 -6.25 -15.55 -15.64
N ILE A 103 -5.30 -16.02 -14.83
CA ILE A 103 -5.54 -16.57 -13.48
C ILE A 103 -5.30 -15.55 -12.36
N GLU A 104 -4.85 -14.35 -12.72
CA GLU A 104 -4.45 -13.27 -11.82
C GLU A 104 -5.16 -11.97 -12.20
N ILE A 105 -5.14 -11.00 -11.28
CA ILE A 105 -5.59 -9.63 -11.50
C ILE A 105 -4.49 -8.63 -11.19
N SER A 106 -4.52 -7.46 -11.83
CA SER A 106 -3.65 -6.34 -11.47
C SER A 106 -4.22 -5.59 -10.26
N ILE A 107 -3.44 -5.50 -9.18
CA ILE A 107 -3.86 -4.76 -7.98
C ILE A 107 -3.88 -3.24 -8.22
N LEU A 108 -3.10 -2.74 -9.18
CA LEU A 108 -3.06 -1.33 -9.53
C LEU A 108 -4.39 -0.86 -10.12
N GLU A 109 -5.09 -1.73 -10.87
CA GLU A 109 -6.44 -1.45 -11.39
C GLU A 109 -7.46 -1.29 -10.27
N ILE A 110 -7.36 -2.12 -9.22
CA ILE A 110 -8.21 -2.00 -8.03
C ILE A 110 -7.89 -0.70 -7.28
N PHE A 111 -6.62 -0.38 -7.08
CA PHE A 111 -6.23 0.88 -6.43
C PHE A 111 -6.75 2.09 -7.20
N ALA A 112 -6.55 2.13 -8.52
CA ALA A 112 -7.07 3.21 -9.34
C ALA A 112 -8.60 3.32 -9.23
N SER A 113 -9.31 2.20 -9.23
CA SER A 113 -10.78 2.17 -9.09
C SER A 113 -11.25 2.73 -7.75
N VAL A 114 -10.63 2.34 -6.64
CA VAL A 114 -11.00 2.89 -5.31
C VAL A 114 -10.54 4.34 -5.13
N ILE A 115 -9.47 4.78 -5.79
CA ILE A 115 -9.07 6.20 -5.82
C ILE A 115 -10.12 7.02 -6.56
N VAL A 116 -10.54 6.58 -7.75
CA VAL A 116 -11.53 7.30 -8.57
C VAL A 116 -12.87 7.37 -7.84
N TYR A 117 -13.39 6.21 -7.43
CA TYR A 117 -14.77 6.05 -6.98
C TYR A 117 -14.97 6.05 -5.47
N GLY A 118 -13.90 5.97 -4.69
CA GLY A 118 -13.96 6.09 -3.24
C GLY A 118 -14.41 7.48 -2.78
N ASN A 119 -14.87 7.53 -1.54
CA ASN A 119 -15.25 8.75 -0.84
C ASN A 119 -13.99 9.45 -0.32
N VAL A 120 -13.30 10.14 -1.23
CA VAL A 120 -12.03 10.82 -1.02
C VAL A 120 -12.08 12.17 -1.72
N GLU A 121 -11.48 13.21 -1.14
CA GLU A 121 -11.46 14.53 -1.78
C GLU A 121 -10.54 14.55 -3.01
N PHE A 122 -10.83 15.43 -3.98
CA PHE A 122 -10.06 15.54 -5.22
C PHE A 122 -8.54 15.64 -5.00
N ASN A 123 -8.10 16.55 -4.11
CA ASN A 123 -6.66 16.72 -3.84
C ASN A 123 -6.05 15.46 -3.20
N GLU A 124 -6.80 14.75 -2.37
CA GLU A 124 -6.36 13.51 -1.75
C GLU A 124 -6.29 12.36 -2.75
N LYS A 125 -7.18 12.31 -3.75
CA LYS A 125 -7.09 11.35 -4.87
C LYS A 125 -5.81 11.54 -5.67
N ILE A 126 -5.42 12.78 -5.96
CA ILE A 126 -4.15 13.08 -6.64
C ILE A 126 -2.97 12.63 -5.77
N ARG A 127 -2.99 12.91 -4.46
CA ARG A 127 -1.93 12.47 -3.53
C ARG A 127 -1.85 10.94 -3.44
N LEU A 128 -2.97 10.24 -3.40
CA LEU A 128 -3.02 8.78 -3.40
C LEU A 128 -2.48 8.20 -4.70
N ALA A 129 -2.84 8.78 -5.85
CA ALA A 129 -2.33 8.36 -7.15
C ALA A 129 -0.81 8.51 -7.20
N MET A 130 -0.27 9.67 -6.80
CA MET A 130 1.18 9.85 -6.67
C MET A 130 1.79 8.83 -5.72
N TYR A 131 1.23 8.65 -4.53
CA TYR A 131 1.82 7.80 -3.50
C TYR A 131 1.82 6.30 -3.83
N ILE A 132 0.81 5.83 -4.59
CA ILE A 132 0.67 4.41 -4.94
C ILE A 132 1.45 4.06 -6.21
N PHE A 133 1.55 4.98 -7.16
CA PHE A 133 2.21 4.75 -8.46
C PHE A 133 3.65 5.26 -8.51
N ASP A 134 4.12 5.98 -7.49
CA ASP A 134 5.53 6.25 -7.21
C ASP A 134 6.17 4.97 -6.64
N LEU A 135 6.67 4.12 -7.54
CA LEU A 135 7.12 2.78 -7.24
C LEU A 135 8.47 2.77 -6.51
N ASP A 136 9.29 3.79 -6.74
CA ASP A 136 10.59 3.96 -6.07
C ASP A 136 10.53 4.88 -4.83
N GLY A 137 9.40 5.56 -4.60
CA GLY A 137 9.16 6.41 -3.42
C GLY A 137 9.88 7.76 -3.48
N ASN A 138 10.34 8.19 -4.66
CA ASN A 138 11.11 9.42 -4.83
C ASN A 138 10.23 10.69 -4.87
N LYS A 139 8.91 10.56 -4.82
CA LYS A 139 7.85 11.60 -4.92
C LYS A 139 7.63 12.17 -6.31
N TYR A 140 8.16 11.52 -7.34
CA TYR A 140 7.98 11.91 -8.73
C TYR A 140 7.76 10.67 -9.60
N LEU A 141 6.88 10.80 -10.59
CA LEU A 141 6.61 9.73 -11.55
C LEU A 141 7.51 9.85 -12.77
N THR A 142 8.25 8.78 -13.05
CA THR A 142 8.95 8.53 -14.31
C THR A 142 7.96 8.16 -15.43
N ARG A 143 8.43 8.09 -16.68
CA ARG A 143 7.57 7.70 -17.81
C ARG A 143 6.89 6.35 -17.61
N ASP A 144 7.63 5.36 -17.11
CA ASP A 144 7.12 4.01 -16.90
C ASP A 144 6.10 3.96 -15.76
N GLU A 145 6.31 4.74 -14.70
CA GLU A 145 5.33 4.87 -13.61
C GLU A 145 4.06 5.58 -14.07
N VAL A 146 4.18 6.60 -14.94
CA VAL A 146 3.02 7.23 -15.59
C VAL A 146 2.30 6.24 -16.50
N TYR A 147 3.01 5.35 -17.21
CA TYR A 147 2.39 4.28 -17.98
C TYR A 147 1.54 3.37 -17.10
N TYR A 148 2.08 2.87 -15.97
CA TYR A 148 1.32 2.05 -15.04
C TYR A 148 0.14 2.79 -14.41
N LEU A 149 0.29 4.10 -14.16
CA LEU A 149 -0.81 4.97 -13.71
C LEU A 149 -1.91 5.03 -14.77
N CYS A 150 -1.57 5.33 -16.03
CA CYS A 150 -2.55 5.36 -17.11
C CYS A 150 -3.23 3.99 -17.30
N GLU A 151 -2.45 2.91 -17.29
CA GLU A 151 -2.95 1.54 -17.41
C GLU A 151 -3.95 1.22 -16.29
N GLY A 152 -3.55 1.42 -15.03
CA GLY A 152 -4.38 1.11 -13.87
C GLY A 152 -5.68 1.88 -13.87
N PHE A 153 -5.65 3.19 -14.16
CA PHE A 153 -6.87 4.00 -14.24
C PHE A 153 -7.77 3.57 -15.39
N ILE A 154 -7.25 3.41 -16.60
CA ILE A 154 -8.06 3.07 -17.76
C ILE A 154 -8.68 1.67 -17.62
N LYS A 155 -7.86 0.65 -17.31
CA LYS A 155 -8.34 -0.74 -17.13
C LYS A 155 -9.22 -0.88 -15.88
N GLY A 156 -8.91 -0.17 -14.81
CA GLY A 156 -9.71 -0.15 -13.58
C GLY A 156 -11.10 0.46 -13.79
N ILE A 157 -11.17 1.66 -14.39
CA ILE A 157 -12.45 2.31 -14.73
C ILE A 157 -13.23 1.46 -15.75
N GLY A 158 -12.55 0.87 -16.73
CA GLY A 158 -13.13 -0.06 -17.67
C GLY A 158 -13.81 -1.24 -16.96
N SER A 159 -13.14 -1.86 -16.01
CA SER A 159 -13.70 -2.94 -15.18
C SER A 159 -14.93 -2.48 -14.38
N MET A 160 -14.88 -1.29 -13.78
CA MET A 160 -15.98 -0.72 -12.99
C MET A 160 -17.24 -0.43 -13.80
N THR A 161 -17.09 -0.10 -15.09
CA THR A 161 -18.16 0.38 -15.98
C THR A 161 -18.54 -0.62 -17.08
N ARG A 162 -17.91 -1.80 -17.11
CA ARG A 162 -17.94 -2.74 -18.26
C ARG A 162 -17.58 -2.02 -19.57
N GLY A 163 -16.55 -1.19 -19.51
CA GLY A 163 -15.93 -0.53 -20.64
C GLY A 163 -15.20 -1.52 -21.55
N PRO A 164 -14.84 -1.09 -22.77
CA PRO A 164 -14.05 -1.91 -23.68
C PRO A 164 -12.65 -2.19 -23.12
N ILE A 165 -12.07 -3.32 -23.52
CA ILE A 165 -10.65 -3.61 -23.29
C ILE A 165 -9.84 -2.67 -24.20
N ILE A 166 -8.89 -1.95 -23.63
CA ILE A 166 -8.05 -0.98 -24.35
C ILE A 166 -6.67 -1.59 -24.57
N GLU A 167 -6.15 -1.43 -25.78
CA GLU A 167 -4.83 -1.95 -26.19
C GLU A 167 -3.68 -1.17 -25.54
N ASP A 168 -2.58 -1.87 -25.26
CA ASP A 168 -1.41 -1.32 -24.56
C ASP A 168 -0.71 -0.18 -25.34
N SER A 169 -0.79 -0.20 -26.68
CA SER A 169 -0.27 0.86 -27.56
C SER A 169 -0.93 2.23 -27.29
N SER A 170 -2.22 2.21 -26.94
CA SER A 170 -2.98 3.42 -26.62
C SER A 170 -2.58 3.97 -25.25
N ILE A 171 -2.27 3.09 -24.30
CA ILE A 171 -1.81 3.48 -22.95
C ILE A 171 -0.43 4.13 -23.00
N ALA A 172 0.50 3.58 -23.79
CA ALA A 172 1.81 4.19 -24.00
C ALA A 172 1.69 5.62 -24.58
N THR A 173 0.81 5.78 -25.57
CA THR A 173 0.53 7.08 -26.18
C THR A 173 -0.07 8.07 -25.17
N LEU A 174 -0.92 7.60 -24.24
CA LEU A 174 -1.45 8.40 -23.14
C LEU A 174 -0.35 8.85 -22.17
N ALA A 175 0.58 7.96 -21.84
CA ALA A 175 1.71 8.31 -20.97
C ALA A 175 2.59 9.39 -21.61
N ASP A 176 2.95 9.24 -22.90
CA ASP A 176 3.72 10.24 -23.64
C ASP A 176 3.00 11.59 -23.73
N THR A 177 1.67 11.53 -23.89
CA THR A 177 0.79 12.71 -23.89
C THR A 177 0.88 13.49 -22.58
N CYS A 178 0.95 12.81 -21.42
CA CYS A 178 1.09 13.50 -20.13
C CYS A 178 2.36 14.37 -20.05
N PHE A 179 3.49 13.89 -20.59
CA PHE A 179 4.73 14.67 -20.65
C PHE A 179 4.64 15.83 -21.65
N ALA A 180 3.99 15.59 -22.80
CA ALA A 180 3.81 16.60 -23.84
C ALA A 180 2.97 17.79 -23.34
N ILE A 181 1.90 17.55 -22.57
CA ILE A 181 1.05 18.60 -21.96
C ILE A 181 1.88 19.56 -21.12
N LEU A 182 2.79 19.02 -20.32
CA LEU A 182 3.65 19.79 -19.42
C LEU A 182 4.85 20.42 -20.12
N LYS A 183 5.01 20.19 -21.43
CA LYS A 183 6.19 20.58 -22.23
C LYS A 183 7.49 20.07 -21.60
N LYS A 184 7.42 18.92 -20.93
CA LYS A 184 8.58 18.26 -20.32
C LYS A 184 9.19 17.28 -21.30
N SER A 185 10.52 17.15 -21.27
CA SER A 185 11.17 16.09 -22.04
C SER A 185 10.87 14.73 -21.41
N VAL A 186 10.94 13.66 -22.22
CA VAL A 186 10.57 12.28 -21.84
C VAL A 186 11.37 11.74 -20.64
N ASN A 187 12.55 12.30 -20.38
CA ASN A 187 13.42 11.93 -19.26
C ASN A 187 13.16 12.73 -17.97
N MET A 188 12.24 13.71 -18.00
CA MET A 188 11.86 14.45 -16.80
C MET A 188 10.87 13.64 -15.96
N LYS A 189 10.67 14.07 -14.71
CA LYS A 189 9.71 13.46 -13.79
C LYS A 189 8.49 14.37 -13.57
N ILE A 190 7.34 13.75 -13.29
CA ILE A 190 6.06 14.42 -12.98
C ILE A 190 5.88 14.47 -11.46
N CYS A 191 5.67 15.64 -10.86
CA CYS A 191 5.33 15.78 -9.44
C CYS A 191 3.81 15.84 -9.21
N GLY A 192 3.37 15.92 -7.95
CA GLY A 192 1.94 15.98 -7.63
C GLY A 192 1.20 17.19 -8.21
N GLU A 193 1.84 18.36 -8.28
CA GLU A 193 1.24 19.57 -8.87
C GLU A 193 1.15 19.47 -10.39
N ASP A 194 2.12 18.80 -11.02
CA ASP A 194 2.10 18.52 -12.45
C ASP A 194 0.94 17.58 -12.80
N LEU A 195 0.78 16.49 -12.04
CA LEU A 195 -0.32 15.54 -12.23
C LEU A 195 -1.68 16.22 -12.02
N LYS A 196 -1.80 17.07 -11.00
CA LYS A 196 -2.99 17.90 -10.77
C LYS A 196 -3.29 18.79 -11.96
N THR A 197 -2.27 19.43 -12.54
CA THR A 197 -2.42 20.30 -13.72
C THR A 197 -2.90 19.49 -14.93
N ILE A 198 -2.33 18.31 -15.19
CA ILE A 198 -2.78 17.41 -16.27
C ILE A 198 -4.27 17.08 -16.10
N VAL A 199 -4.69 16.73 -14.89
CA VAL A 199 -6.08 16.37 -14.60
C VAL A 199 -7.02 17.57 -14.77
N ILE A 200 -6.65 18.75 -14.27
CA ILE A 200 -7.48 19.97 -14.37
C ILE A 200 -7.63 20.42 -15.84
N LEU A 201 -6.60 20.24 -16.66
CA LEU A 201 -6.66 20.58 -18.09
C LEU A 201 -7.53 19.61 -18.91
N ASN A 202 -7.94 18.47 -18.32
CA ASN A 202 -8.79 17.49 -18.95
C ASN A 202 -10.16 17.45 -18.23
N ASP A 203 -11.14 18.15 -18.80
CA ASP A 203 -12.50 18.27 -18.24
C ASP A 203 -13.12 16.92 -17.89
N THR A 204 -12.89 15.88 -18.70
CA THR A 204 -13.46 14.53 -18.46
C THR A 204 -12.84 13.86 -17.24
N LEU A 205 -11.51 13.96 -17.07
CA LEU A 205 -10.82 13.40 -15.92
C LEU A 205 -11.12 14.21 -14.65
N TYR A 206 -11.17 15.54 -14.77
CA TYR A 206 -11.55 16.41 -13.67
C TYR A 206 -12.96 16.07 -13.17
N ASP A 207 -13.94 16.02 -14.06
CA ASP A 207 -15.31 15.61 -13.76
C ASP A 207 -15.36 14.24 -13.08
N LEU A 208 -14.65 13.26 -13.62
CA LEU A 208 -14.64 11.89 -13.09
C LEU A 208 -14.12 11.84 -11.64
N LEU A 209 -13.06 12.59 -11.34
CA LEU A 209 -12.48 12.62 -10.01
C LEU A 209 -13.28 13.50 -9.04
N HIS A 210 -14.02 14.50 -9.53
CA HIS A 210 -14.83 15.42 -8.73
C HIS A 210 -16.24 14.88 -8.41
N LYS A 211 -16.95 14.29 -9.38
CA LYS A 211 -18.37 13.87 -9.29
C LYS A 211 -18.70 12.92 -8.14
N ASN A 212 -17.73 12.14 -7.67
CA ASN A 212 -17.97 11.18 -6.59
C ASN A 212 -18.14 11.83 -5.20
N VAL A 213 -17.80 13.11 -5.05
CA VAL A 213 -18.00 13.87 -3.80
C VAL A 213 -19.42 14.44 -3.74
N GLU A 214 -19.86 15.11 -4.80
CA GLU A 214 -21.14 15.85 -4.85
C GLU A 214 -22.37 14.94 -4.73
N ALA A 215 -22.38 13.81 -5.47
CA ALA A 215 -23.48 12.85 -5.44
C ALA A 215 -23.70 12.18 -4.05
N GLN A 216 -22.75 12.34 -3.12
CA GLN A 216 -22.87 11.87 -1.74
C GLN A 216 -23.26 12.98 -0.75
N GLU A 217 -22.89 14.23 -1.02
CA GLU A 217 -23.34 15.38 -0.21
C GLU A 217 -24.84 15.61 -0.35
N GLU A 218 -25.39 15.44 -1.56
CA GLU A 218 -26.84 15.50 -1.81
C GLU A 218 -27.63 14.42 -1.06
N LYS A 219 -27.04 13.23 -0.86
CA LYS A 219 -27.66 12.17 -0.06
C LYS A 219 -27.60 12.43 1.44
N LYS A 220 -26.59 13.17 1.92
CA LYS A 220 -26.51 13.60 3.32
C LYS A 220 -27.51 14.70 3.64
N SER A 221 -27.70 15.67 2.74
CA SER A 221 -28.66 16.76 2.97
C SER A 221 -30.11 16.24 2.99
N CYS A 222 -30.45 15.28 2.12
CA CYS A 222 -31.80 14.69 2.04
C CYS A 222 -32.15 13.75 3.22
N ALA A 223 -31.15 13.20 3.92
CA ALA A 223 -31.37 12.30 5.07
C ALA A 223 -31.68 13.02 6.40
N THR A 224 -31.71 14.36 6.42
CA THR A 224 -31.89 15.16 7.65
C THR A 224 -33.27 15.80 7.81
N GLU A 225 -34.21 15.56 6.89
CA GLU A 225 -35.62 15.92 7.13
C GLU A 225 -36.28 14.87 8.03
N GLU A 226 -36.20 15.13 9.33
CA GLU A 226 -36.99 14.43 10.35
C GLU A 226 -38.48 14.55 10.01
N THR A 227 -39.08 13.45 9.56
CA THR A 227 -40.54 13.32 9.56
C THR A 227 -41.03 13.42 11.00
N PRO A 228 -41.95 14.35 11.33
CA PRO A 228 -42.46 14.48 12.68
C PRO A 228 -43.22 13.20 13.06
N ARG A 229 -42.63 12.41 13.97
CA ARG A 229 -43.29 11.24 14.57
C ARG A 229 -44.57 11.70 15.26
N ALA A 230 -45.71 11.36 14.65
CA ALA A 230 -47.02 11.45 15.29
C ALA A 230 -47.01 10.62 16.59
N LYS A 231 -47.17 11.31 17.73
CA LYS A 231 -47.35 10.69 19.04
C LYS A 231 -48.70 9.98 19.06
N THR A 232 -48.69 8.65 18.98
CA THR A 232 -49.88 7.84 19.28
C THR A 232 -50.01 7.71 20.80
N PRO A 233 -51.18 8.00 21.42
CA PRO A 233 -51.34 7.83 22.86
C PRO A 233 -51.63 6.36 23.19
N LEU A 234 -50.77 5.77 24.02
CA LEU A 234 -51.00 4.49 24.68
C LEU A 234 -52.21 4.60 25.62
N LYS A 235 -53.33 3.95 25.26
CA LYS A 235 -54.45 3.70 26.18
C LYS A 235 -54.16 2.45 27.01
N LEU A 236 -53.95 2.66 28.30
CA LEU A 236 -54.11 1.67 29.36
C LEU A 236 -55.58 1.25 29.46
N ARG A 237 -55.88 -0.06 29.40
CA ARG A 237 -57.15 -0.62 29.92
C ARG A 237 -56.98 -2.05 30.43
N GLY A 238 -57.00 -2.18 31.75
CA GLY A 238 -57.91 -3.02 32.54
C GLY A 238 -58.10 -4.52 32.24
N ARG A 239 -57.59 -5.34 33.19
CA ARG A 239 -58.20 -6.51 33.85
C ARG A 239 -59.38 -7.24 33.17
N GLY A 240 -59.24 -8.56 33.06
CA GLY A 240 -60.33 -9.54 33.01
C GLY A 240 -59.85 -10.91 33.49
N ARG A 241 -60.56 -11.51 34.45
CA ARG A 241 -60.24 -12.75 35.18
C ARG A 241 -60.67 -14.00 34.41
N GLY A 242 -59.96 -15.10 34.65
CA GLY A 242 -60.53 -16.42 34.93
C GLY A 242 -60.68 -17.37 33.74
N GLN A 243 -59.93 -18.47 33.76
CA GLN A 243 -60.53 -19.81 33.87
C GLN A 243 -59.44 -20.87 34.12
N THR A 244 -59.69 -21.63 35.17
CA THR A 244 -58.98 -22.83 35.60
C THR A 244 -59.57 -24.02 34.84
N ILE A 245 -58.75 -24.83 34.16
CA ILE A 245 -59.06 -26.22 33.84
C ILE A 245 -57.83 -27.06 34.17
N CYS A 246 -58.07 -28.11 34.94
CA CYS A 246 -57.13 -29.06 35.49
C CYS A 246 -57.20 -30.40 34.72
N ILE A 247 -56.05 -31.12 34.67
CA ILE A 247 -55.86 -32.60 34.63
C ILE A 247 -56.05 -33.28 33.25
N PRO A 248 -55.36 -34.43 32.91
CA PRO A 248 -54.36 -35.23 33.65
C PRO A 248 -53.01 -35.48 32.95
N CYS A 249 -52.01 -35.81 33.77
CA CYS A 249 -50.92 -36.73 33.42
C CYS A 249 -51.45 -38.17 33.39
N ASP A 250 -51.00 -39.02 32.45
CA ASP A 250 -50.35 -40.30 32.77
C ASP A 250 -50.04 -41.18 31.54
N LEU A 251 -48.86 -41.83 31.62
CA LEU A 251 -48.43 -43.16 31.09
C LEU A 251 -48.46 -43.36 29.55
N GLU A 252 -47.50 -43.97 28.84
CA GLU A 252 -46.42 -44.89 29.19
C GLU A 252 -45.47 -45.08 27.97
N ASN A 253 -44.20 -45.40 28.26
CA ASN A 253 -43.30 -46.30 27.52
C ASN A 253 -43.16 -46.23 25.99
N ARG A 254 -41.96 -45.80 25.52
CA ARG A 254 -41.13 -46.59 24.59
C ARG A 254 -39.70 -46.02 24.42
N SER A 255 -38.77 -46.68 25.11
CA SER A 255 -37.47 -47.20 24.62
C SER A 255 -36.67 -46.43 23.54
N LEU A 256 -35.49 -45.96 23.99
CA LEU A 256 -34.15 -46.17 23.41
C LEU A 256 -33.91 -45.82 21.92
N SER A 257 -33.16 -44.75 21.67
CA SER A 257 -31.75 -44.82 21.19
C SER A 257 -31.28 -43.56 20.47
N SER A 258 -29.97 -43.33 20.60
CA SER A 258 -29.10 -42.41 19.85
C SER A 258 -28.88 -41.01 20.45
N HIS A 259 -27.82 -40.96 21.27
CA HIS A 259 -27.05 -39.76 21.57
C HIS A 259 -26.55 -39.09 20.29
N ARG A 260 -27.05 -37.89 19.99
CA ARG A 260 -26.38 -36.94 19.10
C ARG A 260 -26.20 -35.63 19.87
N LYS A 261 -25.02 -35.50 20.50
CA LYS A 261 -24.53 -34.25 21.07
C LYS A 261 -24.61 -33.18 19.98
N ARG A 262 -25.48 -32.17 20.18
CA ARG A 262 -25.41 -30.90 19.47
C ARG A 262 -24.66 -29.95 20.38
N ASP A 263 -23.44 -29.62 19.99
CA ASP A 263 -22.67 -28.57 20.61
C ASP A 263 -23.37 -27.23 20.35
N ILE A 264 -23.85 -26.62 21.44
CA ILE A 264 -24.36 -25.25 21.47
C ILE A 264 -23.13 -24.34 21.37
N SER A 265 -22.76 -23.95 20.14
CA SER A 265 -21.78 -22.89 19.92
C SER A 265 -22.42 -21.55 20.27
N THR A 266 -22.32 -21.15 21.54
CA THR A 266 -22.56 -19.77 21.97
C THR A 266 -21.57 -18.84 21.28
N THR A 267 -21.99 -18.20 20.20
CA THR A 267 -21.28 -17.07 19.59
C THR A 267 -21.32 -15.89 20.57
N LEU A 268 -20.28 -15.80 21.41
CA LEU A 268 -19.95 -14.58 22.15
C LEU A 268 -19.63 -13.48 21.13
N THR A 269 -20.64 -12.69 20.78
CA THR A 269 -20.47 -11.41 20.11
C THR A 269 -19.65 -10.51 21.03
N THR A 270 -18.35 -10.38 20.73
CA THR A 270 -17.49 -9.40 21.36
C THR A 270 -18.02 -8.02 21.02
N ARG A 271 -18.61 -7.35 22.02
CA ARG A 271 -18.98 -5.93 21.94
C ARG A 271 -17.74 -5.15 21.52
N LYS A 272 -17.73 -4.63 20.29
CA LYS A 272 -16.75 -3.63 19.84
C LYS A 272 -16.82 -2.46 20.81
N SER A 273 -15.77 -2.28 21.61
CA SER A 273 -15.68 -1.18 22.56
C SER A 273 -15.70 0.14 21.80
N SER A 274 -16.68 0.99 22.09
CA SER A 274 -16.75 2.36 21.60
C SER A 274 -15.58 3.17 22.18
N PHE A 275 -14.46 3.20 21.47
CA PHE A 275 -13.34 4.11 21.77
C PHE A 275 -13.78 5.55 21.42
N SER A 276 -14.30 6.26 22.41
CA SER A 276 -14.60 7.70 22.27
C SER A 276 -13.30 8.50 22.15
N LYS A 277 -13.27 9.51 21.27
CA LYS A 277 -12.13 10.43 21.05
C LYS A 277 -11.54 11.03 22.34
N LYS A 278 -12.33 11.18 23.42
CA LYS A 278 -11.84 11.69 24.73
C LYS A 278 -10.81 10.80 25.43
N ARG A 279 -10.77 9.48 25.17
CA ARG A 279 -9.72 8.59 25.74
C ARG A 279 -8.39 8.71 24.99
N ALA A 280 -8.38 9.22 23.76
CA ALA A 280 -7.17 9.36 22.95
C ALA A 280 -6.12 10.29 23.59
N ASN A 281 -6.58 11.27 24.36
CA ASN A 281 -5.71 12.26 25.01
C ASN A 281 -5.11 11.76 26.33
N ASN A 282 -5.67 10.70 26.91
CA ASN A 282 -5.24 10.13 28.19
C ASN A 282 -4.45 8.83 28.02
N PHE A 283 -4.01 8.50 26.79
CA PHE A 283 -3.12 7.35 26.61
C PHE A 283 -1.75 7.67 27.19
N SER A 284 -1.38 6.87 28.17
CA SER A 284 -0.04 6.82 28.72
C SER A 284 0.52 5.41 28.57
N ILE A 285 1.83 5.32 28.44
CA ILE A 285 2.58 4.08 28.41
C ILE A 285 3.41 4.04 29.67
N THR A 286 3.33 2.95 30.42
CA THR A 286 4.27 2.69 31.51
C THR A 286 5.61 2.29 30.89
N VAL A 287 6.65 3.02 31.24
CA VAL A 287 8.03 2.78 30.80
C VAL A 287 8.89 2.62 32.05
N GLY A 288 9.27 1.39 32.35
CA GLY A 288 9.82 1.04 33.66
C GLY A 288 8.82 1.34 34.78
N LYS A 289 9.13 2.33 35.64
CA LYS A 289 8.27 2.77 36.75
C LYS A 289 7.53 4.09 36.49
N GLN A 290 7.81 4.73 35.35
CA GLN A 290 7.23 6.03 35.01
C GLN A 290 6.06 5.86 34.06
N LEU A 291 5.04 6.70 34.21
CA LEU A 291 3.87 6.72 33.33
C LEU A 291 4.02 7.91 32.38
N ILE A 292 4.30 7.64 31.11
CA ILE A 292 4.58 8.69 30.11
C ILE A 292 3.34 8.89 29.25
N SER A 293 2.80 10.10 29.27
CA SER A 293 1.64 10.50 28.47
C SER A 293 2.01 10.83 27.03
N ARG A 294 1.05 10.72 26.12
CA ARG A 294 1.19 11.21 24.74
C ARG A 294 1.63 12.67 24.67
N PHE A 295 1.13 13.51 25.58
CA PHE A 295 1.44 14.94 25.63
C PHE A 295 2.93 15.20 25.92
N GLU A 296 3.53 14.45 26.84
CA GLU A 296 4.96 14.57 27.14
C GLU A 296 5.81 14.17 25.93
N VAL A 297 5.48 13.06 25.26
CA VAL A 297 6.20 12.65 24.04
C VAL A 297 6.06 13.71 22.94
N SER A 298 4.89 14.36 22.83
CA SER A 298 4.68 15.47 21.89
C SER A 298 5.60 16.64 22.14
N LYS A 299 5.79 17.04 23.40
CA LYS A 299 6.74 18.10 23.74
C LYS A 299 8.19 17.71 23.44
N PHE A 300 8.59 16.46 23.72
CA PHE A 300 9.92 15.97 23.33
C PHE A 300 10.14 16.07 21.81
N TYR A 301 9.11 15.75 21.01
CA TYR A 301 9.19 15.85 19.56
C TYR A 301 9.29 17.30 19.07
N GLU A 302 8.54 18.22 19.66
CA GLU A 302 8.64 19.65 19.36
C GLU A 302 10.06 20.17 19.65
N ILE A 303 10.65 19.81 20.80
CA ILE A 303 12.03 20.15 21.14
C ILE A 303 13.00 19.58 20.10
N PHE A 304 12.87 18.29 19.75
CA PHE A 304 13.70 17.66 18.74
C PHE A 304 13.61 18.39 17.38
N LYS A 305 12.40 18.76 16.94
CA LYS A 305 12.18 19.50 15.70
C LYS A 305 12.84 20.88 15.65
N THR A 306 13.08 21.53 16.79
CA THR A 306 13.79 22.81 16.81
C THR A 306 15.28 22.71 16.45
N VAL A 307 15.87 21.51 16.58
CA VAL A 307 17.30 21.26 16.35
C VAL A 307 17.57 20.19 15.29
N GLU A 308 16.51 19.65 14.69
CA GLU A 308 16.59 18.67 13.61
C GLU A 308 17.08 19.31 12.32
N ASN A 309 17.99 18.63 11.62
CA ASN A 309 18.45 19.01 10.29
C ASN A 309 17.49 18.51 9.18
N ILE A 310 17.78 18.86 7.94
CA ILE A 310 16.99 18.44 6.76
C ILE A 310 16.86 16.92 6.58
N ASN A 311 17.75 16.13 7.20
CA ASN A 311 17.78 14.68 7.07
C ASN A 311 17.03 13.96 8.21
N GLY A 312 16.44 14.69 9.15
CA GLY A 312 15.71 14.09 10.28
C GLY A 312 16.57 13.73 11.50
N TYR A 313 17.77 14.30 11.62
CA TYR A 313 18.71 14.04 12.71
C TYR A 313 19.06 15.34 13.47
N ALA A 314 19.37 15.22 14.75
CA ALA A 314 19.93 16.31 15.57
C ALA A 314 21.29 15.89 16.14
N THR A 315 22.23 16.82 16.34
CA THR A 315 23.47 16.49 17.05
C THR A 315 23.19 16.34 18.54
N ALA A 316 23.88 15.43 19.23
CA ALA A 316 23.64 15.17 20.65
C ALA A 316 23.85 16.44 21.50
N ILE A 317 24.86 17.27 21.16
CA ILE A 317 25.11 18.57 21.78
C ILE A 317 23.95 19.56 21.59
N SER A 318 23.40 19.70 20.37
CA SER A 318 22.29 20.64 20.13
C SER A 318 21.04 20.20 20.89
N LEU A 319 20.79 18.90 20.92
CA LEU A 319 19.66 18.29 21.60
C LEU A 319 19.75 18.42 23.13
N HIS A 320 20.94 18.18 23.70
CA HIS A 320 21.22 18.41 25.11
C HIS A 320 20.90 19.87 25.50
N ASN A 321 21.41 20.83 24.74
CA ASN A 321 21.16 22.26 25.00
C ASN A 321 19.68 22.65 24.83
N ALA A 322 18.97 22.03 23.88
CA ALA A 322 17.54 22.27 23.69
C ALA A 322 16.69 21.73 24.85
N LEU A 323 17.02 20.54 25.36
CA LEU A 323 16.39 19.97 26.55
C LEU A 323 16.67 20.82 27.80
N LEU A 324 17.90 21.30 27.97
CA LEU A 324 18.31 22.12 29.12
C LEU A 324 17.59 23.48 29.18
N LYS A 325 17.22 24.03 28.01
CA LYS A 325 16.38 25.25 27.90
C LYS A 325 14.90 24.99 28.21
N SER A 326 14.44 23.74 28.14
CA SER A 326 13.05 23.39 28.46
C SER A 326 12.84 23.32 29.97
N LYS A 327 11.87 24.06 30.49
CA LYS A 327 11.52 24.02 31.93
C LYS A 327 11.05 22.64 32.38
N ASP A 328 10.41 21.89 31.48
CA ASP A 328 9.79 20.61 31.80
C ASP A 328 10.76 19.42 31.69
N PHE A 329 11.87 19.57 30.95
CA PHE A 329 12.77 18.45 30.61
C PHE A 329 14.26 18.72 30.82
N ALA A 330 14.59 19.73 31.63
CA ALA A 330 15.99 20.09 31.91
C ALA A 330 16.74 18.95 32.62
N SER A 331 16.06 18.17 33.46
CA SER A 331 16.64 17.01 34.15
C SER A 331 17.08 15.89 33.20
N GLU A 332 16.40 15.74 32.07
CA GLU A 332 16.59 14.69 31.09
C GLU A 332 17.77 14.99 30.17
N ALA A 333 18.20 16.25 30.08
CA ALA A 333 19.38 16.65 29.30
C ALA A 333 20.63 15.84 29.70
N GLY A 334 20.81 15.57 31.00
CA GLY A 334 21.93 14.76 31.51
C GLY A 334 21.94 13.30 31.00
N SER A 335 20.84 12.85 30.38
CA SER A 335 20.78 11.52 29.78
C SER A 335 21.42 11.43 28.38
N ILE A 336 21.55 12.58 27.69
CA ILE A 336 22.13 12.68 26.34
C ILE A 336 23.64 12.93 26.45
N PRO A 337 24.49 12.13 25.79
CA PRO A 337 25.93 12.35 25.79
C PRO A 337 26.29 13.66 25.07
N LEU A 338 27.30 14.36 25.58
CA LEU A 338 27.85 15.58 24.95
C LEU A 338 28.91 15.23 23.90
N ASP A 339 28.54 14.38 22.95
CA ASP A 339 29.40 14.00 21.82
C ASP A 339 28.87 14.54 20.49
N GLY A 340 29.67 14.40 19.44
CA GLY A 340 29.31 14.84 18.09
C GLY A 340 28.35 13.90 17.35
N GLN A 341 27.74 12.91 18.03
CA GLN A 341 26.89 11.94 17.35
C GLN A 341 25.59 12.58 16.84
N PHE A 342 25.13 12.10 15.68
CA PHE A 342 23.83 12.44 15.13
C PHE A 342 22.80 11.42 15.62
N LEU A 343 21.71 11.92 16.20
CA LEU A 343 20.64 11.13 16.78
C LEU A 343 19.34 11.40 16.02
N ASN A 344 18.62 10.35 15.68
CA ASN A 344 17.21 10.47 15.29
C ASN A 344 16.31 10.51 16.54
N PHE A 345 15.03 10.85 16.35
CA PHE A 345 14.07 10.99 17.46
C PHE A 345 13.92 9.69 18.28
N THR A 346 13.98 8.52 17.65
CA THR A 346 13.88 7.22 18.33
C THR A 346 15.07 6.99 19.26
N GLN A 347 16.28 7.29 18.78
CA GLN A 347 17.52 7.17 19.56
C GLN A 347 17.51 8.13 20.75
N MET A 348 17.04 9.37 20.56
CA MET A 348 16.85 10.31 21.66
C MET A 348 15.93 9.73 22.75
N LEU A 349 14.74 9.24 22.38
CA LEU A 349 13.81 8.67 23.36
C LEU A 349 14.41 7.47 24.09
N ALA A 350 15.18 6.62 23.41
CA ALA A 350 15.88 5.50 24.03
C ALA A 350 16.94 5.96 25.05
N MET A 351 17.61 7.09 24.80
CA MET A 351 18.58 7.68 25.72
C MET A 351 17.91 8.35 26.92
N VAL A 352 16.81 9.08 26.70
CA VAL A 352 16.04 9.74 27.78
C VAL A 352 15.39 8.69 28.68
N PHE A 353 14.80 7.66 28.10
CA PHE A 353 14.13 6.58 28.84
C PHE A 353 15.00 5.33 28.89
N ARG A 354 16.15 5.40 29.57
CA ARG A 354 17.17 4.32 29.61
C ARG A 354 16.65 2.95 30.06
N ASN A 355 15.58 2.94 30.86
CA ASN A 355 14.97 1.71 31.36
C ASN A 355 13.87 1.17 30.44
N ALA A 356 13.59 1.84 29.31
CA ALA A 356 12.60 1.41 28.34
C ALA A 356 13.13 0.26 27.50
N SER A 357 12.32 -0.78 27.35
CA SER A 357 12.51 -1.76 26.29
C SER A 357 12.33 -1.11 24.91
N ILE A 358 12.95 -1.71 23.88
CA ILE A 358 12.79 -1.29 22.48
C ILE A 358 11.30 -1.24 22.08
N SER A 359 10.49 -2.17 22.61
CA SER A 359 9.05 -2.22 22.34
C SER A 359 8.30 -1.03 22.94
N GLU A 360 8.70 -0.57 24.13
CA GLU A 360 8.12 0.61 24.76
C GLU A 360 8.50 1.89 24.01
N ILE A 361 9.78 2.04 23.62
CA ILE A 361 10.22 3.17 22.78
C ILE A 361 9.43 3.24 21.47
N LYS A 362 9.25 2.11 20.79
CA LYS A 362 8.41 2.05 19.57
C LYS A 362 6.96 2.48 19.82
N ARG A 363 6.38 2.13 20.97
CA ARG A 363 5.03 2.57 21.33
C ARG A 363 4.99 4.07 21.61
N LEU A 364 6.01 4.65 22.22
CA LEU A 364 6.11 6.10 22.43
C LEU A 364 6.19 6.84 21.09
N VAL A 365 7.04 6.39 20.14
CA VAL A 365 7.16 7.03 18.82
C VAL A 365 5.82 7.05 18.07
N ARG A 366 5.04 5.97 18.17
CA ARG A 366 3.70 5.86 17.56
C ARG A 366 2.69 6.90 18.05
N PHE A 367 2.90 7.50 19.23
CA PHE A 367 2.02 8.58 19.70
C PHE A 367 2.16 9.87 18.90
N ILE A 368 3.33 10.13 18.32
CA ILE A 368 3.62 11.35 17.57
C ILE A 368 3.20 11.18 16.13
N ASN A 369 3.72 10.14 15.50
CA ASN A 369 3.45 9.87 14.11
C ASN A 369 3.39 8.35 13.92
N PRO A 370 2.21 7.79 13.64
CA PRO A 370 2.06 6.38 13.30
C PRO A 370 2.91 5.96 12.09
N GLU A 371 3.39 6.92 11.30
CA GLU A 371 4.17 6.72 10.08
C GLU A 371 5.69 6.85 10.28
N LEU A 372 6.14 7.35 11.44
CA LEU A 372 7.55 7.28 11.86
C LEU A 372 7.83 5.90 12.46
N GLU A 373 7.69 4.82 11.69
CA GLU A 373 8.41 3.59 12.08
C GLU A 373 9.89 3.85 11.78
N PRO A 374 10.81 3.78 12.77
CA PRO A 374 12.20 3.48 12.41
C PRO A 374 12.16 2.17 11.62
N GLU A 375 12.87 2.11 10.49
CA GLU A 375 13.21 0.83 9.87
C GLU A 375 13.62 -0.08 11.02
N THR A 376 12.85 -1.13 11.25
CA THR A 376 13.15 -2.02 12.36
C THR A 376 14.61 -2.42 12.17
N PRO A 377 15.53 -2.18 13.14
CA PRO A 377 16.80 -2.89 13.12
C PRO A 377 16.36 -4.34 13.15
N ASN A 378 16.51 -4.96 11.97
CA ASN A 378 15.96 -6.24 11.57
C ASN A 378 15.12 -6.92 12.68
N LYS A 379 13.82 -7.14 12.44
CA LYS A 379 13.38 -8.55 12.54
C LYS A 379 14.52 -9.24 11.82
N GLU A 380 15.40 -9.98 12.51
CA GLU A 380 16.41 -10.80 11.86
C GLU A 380 15.74 -11.21 10.58
N GLU A 381 16.19 -10.67 9.43
CA GLU A 381 15.74 -11.21 8.17
C GLU A 381 15.96 -12.67 8.44
N LYS A 382 14.87 -13.43 8.56
CA LYS A 382 14.99 -14.86 8.75
C LYS A 382 15.61 -15.22 7.44
N THR A 383 16.94 -15.19 7.40
CA THR A 383 17.77 -15.37 6.24
C THR A 383 17.23 -16.67 5.74
N LYS A 384 16.48 -16.60 4.64
CA LYS A 384 15.70 -17.76 4.22
C LYS A 384 16.75 -18.81 3.94
N ARG A 385 16.90 -19.75 4.86
CA ARG A 385 17.87 -20.82 4.70
C ARG A 385 17.29 -21.69 3.61
N LEU A 386 17.98 -21.74 2.48
CA LEU A 386 17.59 -22.65 1.42
C LEU A 386 17.71 -24.07 1.96
N SER A 387 16.62 -24.84 1.83
CA SER A 387 16.67 -26.26 2.12
C SER A 387 17.47 -26.96 1.04
N PHE A 388 18.16 -28.06 1.38
CA PHE A 388 18.87 -28.89 0.39
C PHE A 388 17.98 -29.29 -0.79
N ASN A 389 16.70 -29.60 -0.53
CA ASN A 389 15.73 -29.94 -1.56
C ASN A 389 15.49 -28.82 -2.58
N SER A 390 15.65 -27.55 -2.18
CA SER A 390 15.49 -26.40 -3.04
C SER A 390 16.71 -26.15 -3.94
N VAL A 391 17.86 -26.74 -3.62
CA VAL A 391 19.12 -26.48 -4.34
C VAL A 391 19.75 -27.71 -5.00
N LYS A 392 19.22 -28.92 -4.75
CA LYS A 392 19.75 -30.17 -5.30
C LYS A 392 19.73 -30.29 -6.83
N PHE A 393 18.99 -29.42 -7.54
CA PHE A 393 18.96 -29.41 -9.01
C PHE A 393 20.11 -28.59 -9.61
N TYR A 394 20.72 -27.68 -8.84
CA TYR A 394 21.79 -26.81 -9.35
C TYR A 394 23.06 -27.56 -9.76
N PRO A 395 23.51 -28.64 -9.09
CA PRO A 395 24.65 -29.43 -9.58
C PRO A 395 24.42 -29.99 -10.98
N GLN A 396 23.24 -30.58 -11.23
CA GLN A 396 22.88 -31.09 -12.55
C GLN A 396 22.82 -29.96 -13.59
N LEU A 397 22.27 -28.80 -13.21
CA LEU A 397 22.27 -27.64 -14.09
C LEU A 397 23.69 -27.15 -14.36
N PHE A 398 24.55 -27.06 -13.34
CA PHE A 398 25.94 -26.63 -13.44
C PHE A 398 26.74 -27.50 -14.42
N GLU A 399 26.57 -28.82 -14.37
CA GLU A 399 27.18 -29.78 -15.31
C GLU A 399 26.80 -29.51 -16.77
N THR A 400 25.62 -28.95 -17.06
CA THR A 400 25.23 -28.61 -18.44
C THR A 400 25.97 -27.38 -19.01
N PHE A 401 26.50 -26.54 -18.13
CA PHE A 401 27.30 -25.35 -18.45
C PHE A 401 28.79 -25.67 -18.43
N GLU A 402 29.22 -26.57 -17.55
CA GLU A 402 30.59 -26.96 -17.35
C GLU A 402 31.04 -28.02 -18.38
N LYS A 403 31.64 -27.58 -19.48
CA LYS A 403 32.06 -28.49 -20.55
C LYS A 403 33.30 -29.32 -20.20
N ASP A 404 34.24 -28.73 -19.47
CA ASP A 404 35.59 -29.25 -19.32
C ASP A 404 35.79 -30.08 -18.03
N ARG A 405 34.76 -30.16 -17.16
CA ARG A 405 34.76 -30.88 -15.88
C ARG A 405 35.88 -30.44 -14.90
N GLU A 406 36.30 -29.18 -14.97
CA GLU A 406 37.35 -28.59 -14.12
C GLU A 406 36.85 -28.01 -12.77
N GLY A 407 35.54 -28.08 -12.52
CA GLY A 407 34.81 -27.46 -11.41
C GLY A 407 34.40 -26.01 -11.63
N TYR A 408 34.58 -25.45 -12.84
CA TYR A 408 34.37 -24.03 -13.12
C TYR A 408 33.68 -23.77 -14.46
N ILE A 409 32.70 -22.85 -14.47
CA ILE A 409 32.09 -22.33 -15.70
C ILE A 409 32.89 -21.13 -16.19
N GLN A 410 33.41 -21.21 -17.40
CA GLN A 410 34.07 -20.09 -18.08
C GLN A 410 33.08 -19.11 -18.69
N PHE A 411 33.47 -17.84 -18.86
CA PHE A 411 32.61 -16.81 -19.45
C PHE A 411 32.10 -17.21 -20.85
N LYS A 412 32.95 -17.85 -21.66
CA LYS A 412 32.58 -18.35 -22.98
C LYS A 412 31.45 -19.40 -22.90
N ALA A 413 31.50 -20.29 -21.92
CA ALA A 413 30.47 -21.32 -21.73
C ALA A 413 29.15 -20.70 -21.23
N LEU A 414 29.22 -19.78 -20.26
CA LEU A 414 28.07 -19.02 -19.77
C LEU A 414 27.39 -18.23 -20.90
N LYS A 415 28.18 -17.50 -21.71
CA LYS A 415 27.72 -16.75 -22.88
C LYS A 415 27.06 -17.65 -23.93
N THR A 416 27.64 -18.81 -24.20
CA THR A 416 27.07 -19.75 -25.19
C THR A 416 25.69 -20.25 -24.77
N ARG A 417 25.46 -20.44 -23.46
CA ARG A 417 24.21 -20.99 -22.94
C ARG A 417 23.13 -19.94 -22.67
N LEU A 418 23.50 -18.73 -22.21
CA LEU A 418 22.55 -17.67 -21.84
C LEU A 418 22.48 -16.52 -22.85
N GLY A 419 23.36 -16.49 -23.84
CA GLY A 419 23.46 -15.35 -24.76
C GLY A 419 22.24 -15.13 -25.67
N GLY A 420 21.32 -16.09 -25.76
CA GLY A 420 20.04 -15.91 -26.45
C GLY A 420 19.06 -15.03 -25.68
N ASP A 421 19.15 -15.00 -24.35
CA ASP A 421 18.19 -14.33 -23.46
C ASP A 421 18.76 -13.06 -22.82
N PHE A 422 20.08 -12.88 -22.83
CA PHE A 422 20.76 -11.79 -22.13
C PHE A 422 21.81 -11.10 -22.99
N HIS A 423 21.89 -9.76 -22.88
CA HIS A 423 22.96 -8.98 -23.47
C HIS A 423 24.33 -9.34 -22.87
N GLU A 424 25.37 -9.31 -23.71
CA GLU A 424 26.74 -9.70 -23.33
C GLU A 424 27.30 -8.89 -22.16
N GLU A 425 26.98 -7.59 -22.07
CA GLU A 425 27.44 -6.72 -20.98
C GLU A 425 26.87 -7.17 -19.62
N ASN A 426 25.58 -7.52 -19.58
CA ASN A 426 24.93 -8.04 -18.38
C ASN A 426 25.53 -9.38 -17.96
N LEU A 427 25.81 -10.26 -18.93
CA LEU A 427 26.48 -11.54 -18.66
C LEU A 427 27.90 -11.34 -18.16
N ARG A 428 28.63 -10.34 -18.68
CA ARG A 428 29.99 -10.03 -18.23
C ARG A 428 29.98 -9.48 -16.80
N TYR A 429 29.06 -8.56 -16.50
CA TYR A 429 28.88 -8.04 -15.15
C TYR A 429 28.55 -9.15 -14.15
N LEU A 430 27.59 -10.01 -14.50
CA LEU A 430 27.18 -11.13 -13.66
C LEU A 430 28.30 -12.16 -13.50
N PHE A 431 29.09 -12.41 -14.55
CA PHE A 431 30.26 -13.27 -14.46
C PHE A 431 31.33 -12.71 -13.52
N GLU A 432 31.65 -11.42 -13.64
CA GLU A 432 32.64 -10.75 -12.78
C GLU A 432 32.21 -10.74 -11.30
N GLN A 433 30.91 -10.65 -11.03
CA GLN A 433 30.39 -10.63 -9.66
C GLN A 433 30.56 -11.96 -8.91
N TYR A 434 30.43 -13.10 -9.60
CA TYR A 434 30.37 -14.43 -8.97
C TYR A 434 31.55 -15.35 -9.30
N ARG A 435 32.52 -14.90 -10.10
CA ARG A 435 33.69 -15.71 -10.44
C ARG A 435 34.70 -15.79 -9.30
N VAL A 436 35.39 -16.92 -9.25
CA VAL A 436 36.68 -17.07 -8.59
C VAL A 436 37.75 -16.50 -9.52
N PRO A 437 38.60 -15.55 -9.05
CA PRO A 437 39.66 -14.96 -9.86
C PRO A 437 40.53 -16.02 -10.54
N ASN A 438 40.77 -15.84 -11.84
CA ASN A 438 41.57 -16.72 -12.71
C ASN A 438 41.05 -18.16 -12.88
N LYS A 439 39.86 -18.50 -12.39
CA LYS A 439 39.28 -19.85 -12.54
C LYS A 439 37.93 -19.85 -13.26
N GLY A 440 37.04 -18.93 -12.93
CA GLY A 440 35.66 -18.92 -13.45
C GLY A 440 34.64 -19.07 -12.33
N ILE A 441 33.39 -19.39 -12.66
CA ILE A 441 32.31 -19.52 -11.66
C ILE A 441 32.25 -20.95 -11.15
N ASP A 442 32.45 -21.15 -9.86
CA ASP A 442 32.26 -22.45 -9.20
C ASP A 442 30.76 -22.72 -8.91
N LEU A 443 30.44 -23.92 -8.43
CA LEU A 443 29.05 -24.30 -8.13
C LEU A 443 28.38 -23.33 -7.14
N TYR A 444 29.13 -22.81 -6.17
CA TYR A 444 28.61 -21.87 -5.19
C TYR A 444 28.26 -20.52 -5.82
N GLY A 445 29.18 -19.94 -6.59
CA GLY A 445 28.96 -18.72 -7.37
C GLY A 445 27.80 -18.88 -8.34
N PHE A 446 27.68 -20.05 -8.97
CA PHE A 446 26.57 -20.34 -9.88
C PHE A 446 25.22 -20.35 -9.17
N ILE A 447 25.09 -21.02 -8.02
CA ILE A 447 23.84 -20.97 -7.24
C ILE A 447 23.53 -19.53 -6.83
N ARG A 448 24.55 -18.78 -6.39
CA ARG A 448 24.43 -17.37 -5.97
C ARG A 448 23.89 -16.46 -7.07
N MET A 449 24.18 -16.74 -8.34
CA MET A 449 23.62 -15.99 -9.47
C MET A 449 22.09 -16.06 -9.56
N PHE A 450 21.47 -17.17 -9.11
CA PHE A 450 20.04 -17.43 -9.29
C PHE A 450 19.20 -17.24 -8.02
N ILE A 451 19.83 -16.98 -6.87
CA ILE A 451 19.11 -16.80 -5.60
C ILE A 451 19.15 -15.33 -5.16
N PRO A 452 18.09 -14.81 -4.52
CA PRO A 452 18.08 -13.43 -4.03
C PRO A 452 19.23 -13.16 -3.04
N ASN A 453 19.83 -11.96 -3.10
CA ASN A 453 20.95 -11.57 -2.24
C ASN A 453 20.67 -11.71 -0.72
N SER A 454 19.39 -11.63 -0.31
CA SER A 454 18.94 -11.82 1.08
C SER A 454 18.87 -13.29 1.54
N THR A 455 19.19 -14.24 0.67
CA THR A 455 19.10 -15.68 0.93
C THR A 455 20.47 -16.24 1.32
N HIS A 456 20.55 -17.00 2.40
CA HIS A 456 21.81 -17.62 2.85
C HIS A 456 21.79 -19.12 2.58
N ILE A 457 22.82 -19.63 1.91
CA ILE A 457 23.04 -21.08 1.74
C ILE A 457 23.84 -21.56 2.95
N GLY A 458 23.28 -22.46 3.75
CA GLY A 458 24.00 -23.02 4.91
C GLY A 458 25.23 -23.83 4.45
N GLN A 459 26.31 -23.81 5.23
CA GLN A 459 27.52 -24.58 4.94
C GLN A 459 27.23 -26.09 4.87
N ASP A 460 26.29 -26.57 5.67
CA ASP A 460 25.80 -27.94 5.66
C ASP A 460 25.16 -28.33 4.33
N VAL A 461 24.48 -27.39 3.67
CA VAL A 461 23.90 -27.57 2.34
C VAL A 461 24.99 -27.57 1.27
N LEU A 462 25.98 -26.69 1.38
CA LEU A 462 27.13 -26.66 0.45
C LEU A 462 27.93 -27.96 0.50
N ASN A 463 28.24 -28.44 1.71
CA ASN A 463 28.98 -29.70 1.88
C ASN A 463 28.22 -30.90 1.27
N LYS A 464 26.88 -30.90 1.32
CA LYS A 464 26.06 -31.94 0.68
C LYS A 464 25.95 -31.81 -0.84
N LEU A 465 26.21 -30.62 -1.40
CA LEU A 465 26.22 -30.41 -2.85
C LEU A 465 27.58 -30.73 -3.47
N SER A 466 28.64 -30.70 -2.67
CA SER A 466 30.01 -31.05 -3.08
C SER A 466 30.39 -32.51 -2.82
N ALA A 467 29.54 -33.26 -2.12
CA ALA A 467 29.67 -34.70 -1.87
C ALA A 467 28.84 -35.48 -2.89
#